data_AF-A0A8D8JM44-F1
#
_entry.id   AF-A0A8D8JM44-F1
#
_cell.length_a   1.000
_cell.length_b   1.000
_cell.length_c   1.000
_cell.angle_alpha   90.00
_cell.angle_beta   90.00
_cell.angle_gamma   90.00
#
_symmetry.space_group_name_H-M   'P 1'
#
loop_
_entity.id
_entity.type
_entity.pdbx_description
1 polymer ?
#
loop_
_entity_poly.entity_id
_entity_poly.type
_entity_poly.pdbx_seq_one_letter_code
_entity_poly.pdbx_strand_id
1 'polypeptide(L)'
;MLNLLARTTFLGGVIVLAAYHNANFKSTNSARQECVLYRDVQNLTLIGTRFRSDLESTCVCRCELIKIGLWTDALGHLEIPTMQFYNGDPNNLTFLENVRECVSKIPPNLDLCYRAFKYYKCYVSYFGDVNLDLPRFVPSTDLQQQQTVVDCARILQISRKDLRSIAATPLLESTQSKCLLRCFLIRQGFFSDAA
;
A
#
# COMPACT_ATOMS: atom_id res chain seq x y z
N MET A 1 21.50 -31.56 51.69
CA MET A 1 20.86 -30.23 51.51
C MET A 1 20.08 -30.26 50.22
N LEU A 2 18.75 -30.30 50.33
CA LEU A 2 17.80 -30.39 49.23
C LEU A 2 17.09 -29.03 49.14
N ASN A 3 17.31 -28.26 48.07
CA ASN A 3 16.54 -27.05 47.71
C ASN A 3 16.17 -27.22 46.23
N LEU A 4 14.97 -27.63 45.86
CA LEU A 4 13.67 -26.94 45.87
C LEU A 4 13.55 -25.85 44.76
N LEU A 5 12.81 -26.24 43.71
CA LEU A 5 11.91 -25.47 42.84
C LEU A 5 12.46 -24.33 41.95
N ALA A 6 12.30 -24.52 40.64
CA ALA A 6 11.43 -23.65 39.84
C ALA A 6 10.90 -24.41 38.60
N ARG A 7 9.64 -24.85 38.67
CA ARG A 7 8.86 -25.18 37.48
C ARG A 7 8.43 -23.88 36.83
N THR A 8 9.00 -23.53 35.68
CA THR A 8 8.42 -22.53 34.78
C THR A 8 7.62 -23.24 33.72
N THR A 9 6.33 -23.44 34.00
CA THR A 9 5.32 -23.76 32.99
C THR A 9 5.15 -22.54 32.07
N PHE A 10 5.71 -22.61 30.86
CA PHE A 10 5.40 -21.67 29.79
C PHE A 10 4.04 -22.06 29.20
N LEU A 11 2.96 -21.60 29.82
CA LEU A 11 1.62 -21.65 29.24
C LEU A 11 1.39 -20.37 28.44
N GLY A 12 0.88 -20.51 27.22
CA GLY A 12 0.30 -19.41 26.48
C GLY A 12 1.08 -18.95 25.26
N GLY A 13 1.52 -19.89 24.41
CA GLY A 13 1.67 -19.57 23.00
C GLY A 13 0.27 -19.33 22.43
N VAL A 14 -0.14 -18.07 22.31
CA VAL A 14 -1.25 -17.71 21.42
C VAL A 14 -0.80 -18.16 20.03
N ILE A 15 -1.35 -19.27 19.55
CA ILE A 15 -1.27 -19.61 18.14
C ILE A 15 -2.16 -18.57 17.46
N VAL A 16 -1.60 -17.40 17.16
CA VAL A 16 -2.15 -16.56 16.11
C VAL A 16 -1.95 -17.41 14.86
N LEU A 17 -3.00 -18.11 14.44
CA LEU A 17 -3.14 -18.52 13.06
C LEU A 17 -3.14 -17.22 12.27
N ALA A 18 -1.95 -16.74 11.94
CA ALA A 18 -1.81 -15.63 11.02
C ALA A 18 -2.41 -16.14 9.72
N ALA A 19 -3.67 -15.79 9.47
CA ALA A 19 -4.23 -15.90 8.16
C ALA A 19 -3.28 -15.11 7.25
N TYR A 20 -2.56 -15.82 6.40
CA TYR A 20 -1.59 -15.20 5.49
C TYR A 20 -2.37 -14.37 4.47
N HIS A 21 -2.57 -13.10 4.80
CA HIS A 21 -3.11 -12.09 3.91
C HIS A 21 -1.98 -11.51 3.05
N ASN A 22 -2.30 -11.21 1.80
CA ASN A 22 -1.45 -10.46 0.87
C ASN A 22 -1.45 -8.95 1.18
N ALA A 23 -2.23 -8.52 2.20
CA ALA A 23 -2.25 -7.14 2.66
C ALA A 23 -0.85 -6.71 3.09
N ASN A 24 -0.35 -5.64 2.48
CA ASN A 24 0.93 -5.06 2.82
C ASN A 24 0.71 -3.74 3.55
N PHE A 25 1.43 -3.54 4.65
CA PHE A 25 1.39 -2.29 5.41
C PHE A 25 2.79 -1.69 5.45
N LYS A 26 2.90 -0.40 5.13
CA LYS A 26 4.19 0.29 5.06
C LYS A 26 4.06 1.73 5.51
N SER A 27 5.04 2.22 6.25
CA SER A 27 5.16 3.63 6.58
C SER A 27 6.01 4.32 5.51
N THR A 28 5.86 5.63 5.37
CA THR A 28 6.65 6.37 4.37
C THR A 28 8.14 6.34 4.71
N ASN A 29 8.51 6.36 6.00
CA ASN A 29 9.89 6.28 6.44
C ASN A 29 10.53 4.91 6.17
N SER A 30 9.80 3.80 6.35
CA SER A 30 10.34 2.46 6.02
C SER A 30 10.45 2.25 4.51
N ALA A 31 9.49 2.76 3.72
CA ALA A 31 9.61 2.81 2.26
C ALA A 31 10.83 3.65 1.83
N ARG A 32 11.09 4.76 2.51
CA ARG A 32 12.24 5.63 2.23
C ARG A 32 13.57 4.96 2.54
N GLN A 33 13.69 4.26 3.66
CA GLN A 33 14.87 3.49 4.02
C GLN A 33 15.21 2.48 2.93
N GLU A 34 14.22 1.72 2.45
CA GLU A 34 14.39 0.81 1.30
C GLU A 34 14.88 1.57 0.06
N CYS A 35 14.29 2.72 -0.26
CA CYS A 35 14.64 3.49 -1.45
C CYS A 35 16.03 4.12 -1.40
N VAL A 36 16.50 4.52 -0.22
CA VAL A 36 17.88 4.97 0.00
C VAL A 36 18.85 3.82 -0.28
N LEU A 37 18.54 2.61 0.21
CA LEU A 37 19.33 1.41 -0.03
C LEU A 37 19.32 1.00 -1.52
N TYR A 38 18.16 0.91 -2.16
CA TYR A 38 18.03 0.50 -3.56
C TYR A 38 18.76 1.41 -4.54
N ARG A 39 19.02 2.65 -4.14
CA ARG A 39 19.67 3.65 -4.97
C ARG A 39 21.05 4.05 -4.50
N ASP A 40 21.60 3.33 -3.51
CA ASP A 40 22.94 3.57 -2.98
C ASP A 40 23.18 5.05 -2.58
N VAL A 41 22.16 5.66 -1.96
CA VAL A 41 22.21 7.05 -1.54
C VAL A 41 23.01 7.17 -0.24
N GLN A 42 24.12 7.90 -0.29
CA GLN A 42 25.01 8.11 0.86
C GLN A 42 24.41 9.09 1.89
N ASN A 43 23.54 9.99 1.44
CA ASN A 43 22.92 11.01 2.27
C ASN A 43 21.74 10.45 3.08
N LEU A 44 22.02 9.85 4.23
CA LEU A 44 21.01 9.27 5.10
C LEU A 44 20.06 10.32 5.73
N THR A 45 20.38 11.62 5.65
CA THR A 45 19.52 12.69 6.17
C THR A 45 18.17 12.77 5.46
N LEU A 46 18.01 12.14 4.29
CA LEU A 46 16.73 12.05 3.60
C LEU A 46 15.71 11.22 4.40
N ILE A 47 16.17 10.27 5.22
CA ILE A 47 15.33 9.48 6.13
C ILE A 47 14.81 10.42 7.23
N GLY A 48 13.51 10.39 7.48
CA GLY A 48 12.91 11.21 8.53
C GLY A 48 12.71 12.70 8.20
N THR A 49 13.13 13.21 7.04
CA THR A 49 13.07 14.65 6.73
C THR A 49 12.19 14.97 5.50
N ARG A 50 11.86 16.25 5.28
CA ARG A 50 11.13 16.65 4.07
C ARG A 50 12.04 16.56 2.84
N PHE A 51 11.48 16.10 1.73
CA PHE A 51 12.19 16.10 0.44
C PHE A 51 12.55 17.52 -0.02
N ARG A 52 13.77 17.65 -0.53
CA ARG A 52 14.32 18.79 -1.26
C ARG A 52 14.16 18.61 -2.77
N SER A 53 14.44 19.67 -3.53
CA SER A 53 14.31 19.71 -5.00
C SER A 53 15.55 19.23 -5.76
N ASP A 54 16.58 18.72 -5.08
CA ASP A 54 17.75 18.13 -5.73
C ASP A 54 17.42 16.74 -6.34
N LEU A 55 18.23 16.30 -7.30
CA LEU A 55 17.99 15.07 -8.07
C LEU A 55 17.88 13.83 -7.17
N GLU A 56 18.79 13.71 -6.19
CA GLU A 56 18.83 12.58 -5.28
C GLU A 56 17.52 12.50 -4.46
N SER A 57 17.15 13.60 -3.83
CA SER A 57 15.92 13.72 -3.03
C SER A 57 14.65 13.47 -3.86
N THR A 58 14.55 14.09 -5.04
CA THR A 58 13.36 13.95 -5.91
C THR A 58 13.17 12.51 -6.39
N CYS A 59 14.26 11.80 -6.69
CA CYS A 59 14.16 10.39 -7.01
C CYS A 59 13.81 9.54 -5.76
N VAL A 60 14.25 9.92 -4.54
CA VAL A 60 13.89 9.16 -3.30
C VAL A 60 12.38 9.30 -3.11
N CYS A 61 11.86 10.51 -3.28
CA CYS A 61 10.43 10.78 -3.28
C CYS A 61 9.67 9.91 -4.27
N ARG A 62 10.11 9.85 -5.54
CA ARG A 62 9.46 8.97 -6.55
C ARG A 62 9.44 7.50 -6.11
N CYS A 63 10.58 6.98 -5.66
CA CYS A 63 10.68 5.59 -5.21
C CYS A 63 9.76 5.32 -4.02
N GLU A 64 9.75 6.21 -3.02
CA GLU A 64 8.88 6.09 -1.85
C GLU A 64 7.41 6.01 -2.28
N LEU A 65 6.96 6.94 -3.13
CA LEU A 65 5.59 6.99 -3.63
C LEU A 65 5.19 5.71 -4.39
N ILE A 66 6.11 5.12 -5.16
CA ILE A 66 5.89 3.82 -5.80
C ILE A 66 5.77 2.70 -4.76
N LYS A 67 6.66 2.67 -3.76
CA LYS A 67 6.69 1.63 -2.72
C LYS A 67 5.47 1.62 -1.82
N ILE A 68 4.81 2.77 -1.67
CA ILE A 68 3.56 2.91 -0.91
C ILE A 68 2.31 2.95 -1.80
N GLY A 69 2.46 2.73 -3.12
CA GLY A 69 1.34 2.56 -4.05
C GLY A 69 0.60 3.84 -4.42
N LEU A 70 1.27 5.01 -4.32
CA LEU A 70 0.68 6.32 -4.65
C LEU A 70 1.16 6.89 -5.99
N TRP A 71 2.11 6.24 -6.66
CA TRP A 71 2.65 6.68 -7.93
C TRP A 71 2.90 5.53 -8.89
N THR A 72 2.58 5.76 -10.17
CA THR A 72 3.04 4.96 -11.30
C THR A 72 3.50 5.90 -12.39
N ASP A 73 4.53 5.55 -13.17
CA ASP A 73 5.01 6.46 -14.22
C ASP A 73 4.04 6.57 -15.40
N ALA A 74 3.25 5.51 -15.62
CA ALA A 74 2.27 5.44 -16.70
C ALA A 74 1.08 6.38 -16.46
N LEU A 75 0.53 6.40 -15.25
CA LEU A 75 -0.66 7.21 -14.91
C LEU A 75 -0.28 8.54 -14.26
N GLY A 76 0.92 8.64 -13.68
CA GLY A 76 1.39 9.82 -12.96
C GLY A 76 0.70 10.07 -11.62
N HIS A 77 -0.45 9.47 -11.29
CA HIS A 77 -0.99 9.48 -9.93
C HIS A 77 -2.07 8.39 -9.78
N LEU A 78 -2.29 7.94 -8.56
CA LEU A 78 -3.44 7.12 -8.18
C LEU A 78 -4.26 7.92 -7.16
N GLU A 79 -5.56 8.11 -7.40
CA GLU A 79 -6.46 8.83 -6.47
C GLU A 79 -6.76 8.03 -5.16
N ILE A 80 -6.28 6.78 -5.07
CA ILE A 80 -6.46 5.86 -3.93
C ILE A 80 -5.77 6.44 -2.68
N PRO A 81 -6.42 6.44 -1.49
CA PRO A 81 -6.50 7.61 -0.63
C PRO A 81 -5.13 8.01 -0.08
N THR A 82 -4.41 8.84 -0.83
CA THR A 82 -3.12 9.44 -0.44
C THR A 82 -3.20 10.05 0.95
N MET A 83 -4.38 10.58 1.32
CA MET A 83 -4.71 11.16 2.62
C MET A 83 -4.37 10.28 3.82
N GLN A 84 -4.39 8.94 3.68
CA GLN A 84 -4.11 8.04 4.80
C GLN A 84 -2.70 8.26 5.38
N PHE A 85 -1.76 8.77 4.58
CA PHE A 85 -0.38 9.03 4.99
C PHE A 85 -0.15 10.43 5.58
N TYR A 86 -1.17 11.29 5.63
CA TYR A 86 -1.03 12.69 6.04
C TYR A 86 -1.85 12.97 7.30
N ASN A 87 -1.42 13.98 8.06
CA ASN A 87 -2.16 14.51 9.20
C ASN A 87 -3.14 15.60 8.73
N GLY A 88 -4.12 15.22 7.90
CA GLY A 88 -5.11 16.17 7.38
C GLY A 88 -6.07 16.70 8.45
N ASP A 89 -6.56 17.93 8.27
CA ASP A 89 -7.67 18.46 9.08
C ASP A 89 -8.99 17.83 8.60
N PRO A 90 -9.70 17.06 9.46
CA PRO A 90 -10.95 16.41 9.09
C PRO A 90 -12.08 17.39 8.74
N ASN A 91 -11.96 18.67 9.07
CA ASN A 91 -12.99 19.69 8.81
C ASN A 91 -12.81 20.42 7.48
N ASN A 92 -11.70 20.21 6.78
CA ASN A 92 -11.44 20.90 5.53
C ASN A 92 -11.86 20.04 4.33
N LEU A 93 -13.05 20.36 3.84
CA LEU A 93 -13.73 19.64 2.76
C LEU A 93 -13.16 19.93 1.36
N THR A 94 -12.33 20.97 1.20
CA THR A 94 -11.86 21.43 -0.13
C THR A 94 -10.44 20.98 -0.47
N PHE A 95 -9.74 20.29 0.44
CA PHE A 95 -8.35 19.87 0.20
C PHE A 95 -8.19 18.98 -1.04
N LEU A 96 -9.13 18.07 -1.30
CA LEU A 96 -9.05 17.19 -2.46
C LEU A 96 -9.16 17.96 -3.77
N GLU A 97 -10.04 18.95 -3.85
CA GLU A 97 -10.20 19.80 -5.03
C GLU A 97 -8.95 20.62 -5.29
N ASN A 98 -8.40 21.23 -4.24
CA ASN A 98 -7.17 22.01 -4.32
C ASN A 98 -5.95 21.15 -4.73
N VAL A 99 -5.84 19.93 -4.21
CA VAL A 99 -4.77 19.00 -4.61
C VAL A 99 -4.94 18.59 -6.07
N ARG A 100 -6.16 18.26 -6.52
CA ARG A 100 -6.42 17.93 -7.92
C ARG A 100 -6.05 19.08 -8.86
N GLU A 101 -6.39 20.31 -8.49
CA GLU A 101 -6.01 21.50 -9.25
C GLU A 101 -4.49 21.71 -9.27
N CYS A 102 -3.79 21.47 -8.15
CA CYS A 102 -2.33 21.56 -8.10
C CYS A 102 -1.68 20.48 -8.98
N VAL A 103 -2.16 19.24 -8.91
CA VAL A 103 -1.64 18.10 -9.68
C VAL A 103 -1.88 18.29 -11.18
N SER A 104 -3.03 18.83 -11.59
CA SER A 104 -3.35 19.06 -13.02
C SER A 104 -2.42 20.08 -13.68
N LYS A 105 -1.78 20.95 -12.90
CA LYS A 105 -0.80 21.94 -13.38
C LYS A 105 0.62 21.37 -13.53
N ILE A 106 0.87 20.12 -13.15
CA ILE A 106 2.19 19.49 -13.28
C ILE A 106 2.43 19.15 -14.77
N PRO A 107 3.48 19.70 -15.42
CA PRO A 107 3.74 19.41 -16.82
C PRO A 107 4.09 17.92 -17.03
N PRO A 108 3.50 17.25 -18.03
CA PRO A 108 3.69 15.81 -18.25
C PRO A 108 5.10 15.45 -18.73
N ASN A 109 5.79 16.41 -19.35
CA ASN A 109 7.12 16.29 -19.95
C ASN A 109 8.28 16.51 -18.96
N LEU A 110 8.00 16.73 -17.68
CA LEU A 110 9.05 16.75 -16.65
C LEU A 110 9.69 15.37 -16.51
N ASP A 111 10.97 15.36 -16.10
CA ASP A 111 11.62 14.15 -15.59
C ASP A 111 10.75 13.46 -14.53
N LEU A 112 10.72 12.12 -14.55
CA LEU A 112 9.84 11.32 -13.70
C LEU A 112 10.06 11.59 -12.20
N CYS A 113 11.31 11.74 -11.76
CA CYS A 113 11.61 12.03 -10.37
C CYS A 113 11.07 13.40 -9.96
N TYR A 114 11.29 14.41 -10.81
CA TYR A 114 10.81 15.76 -10.52
C TYR A 114 9.28 15.87 -10.58
N ARG A 115 8.64 15.13 -11.50
CA ARG A 115 7.17 15.05 -11.61
C ARG A 115 6.54 14.46 -10.34
N ALA A 116 7.10 13.35 -9.85
CA ALA A 116 6.66 12.74 -8.59
C ALA A 116 6.89 13.65 -7.37
N PHE A 117 8.02 14.37 -7.35
CA PHE A 117 8.27 15.38 -6.32
C PHE A 117 7.25 16.52 -6.33
N LYS A 118 6.84 17.02 -7.51
CA LYS A 118 5.78 18.03 -7.62
C LYS A 118 4.43 17.50 -7.11
N TYR A 119 4.10 16.24 -7.41
CA TYR A 119 2.92 15.58 -6.86
C TYR A 119 2.96 15.53 -5.33
N TYR A 120 4.06 15.06 -4.74
CA TYR A 120 4.27 15.09 -3.28
C TYR A 120 4.10 16.50 -2.69
N LYS A 121 4.66 17.52 -3.36
CA LYS A 121 4.56 18.92 -2.93
C LYS A 121 3.12 19.41 -2.92
N CYS A 122 2.28 19.04 -3.89
CA CYS A 122 0.86 19.38 -3.87
C CYS A 122 0.17 18.82 -2.61
N TYR A 123 0.37 17.54 -2.30
CA TYR A 123 -0.23 16.96 -1.10
C TYR A 123 0.28 17.60 0.19
N VAL A 124 1.59 17.83 0.32
CA VAL A 124 2.14 18.50 1.53
C VAL A 124 1.62 19.92 1.71
N SER A 125 1.42 20.66 0.62
CA SER A 125 0.91 22.03 0.68
C SER A 125 -0.52 22.12 1.23
N TYR A 126 -1.34 21.09 1.02
CA TYR A 126 -2.75 21.09 1.42
C TYR A 126 -3.00 20.20 2.64
N PHE A 127 -2.52 18.96 2.66
CA PHE A 127 -2.74 18.03 3.77
C PHE A 127 -1.73 18.17 4.93
N GLY A 128 -0.72 19.04 4.79
CA GLY A 128 0.32 19.22 5.79
C GLY A 128 1.37 18.11 5.75
N ASP A 129 2.00 17.84 6.90
CA ASP A 129 3.08 16.87 6.97
C ASP A 129 2.61 15.42 6.87
N VAL A 130 3.44 14.61 6.22
CA VAL A 130 3.32 13.16 6.17
C VAL A 130 3.59 12.58 7.55
N ASN A 131 2.76 11.64 7.98
CA ASN A 131 3.06 10.80 9.14
C ASN A 131 4.12 9.76 8.72
N LEU A 132 5.35 9.99 9.17
CA LEU A 132 6.51 9.25 8.67
C LEU A 132 6.52 7.79 9.12
N ASP A 133 6.13 7.54 10.37
CA ASP A 133 6.34 6.23 10.99
C ASP A 133 5.09 5.36 11.05
N LEU A 134 3.90 5.92 10.80
CA LEU A 134 2.64 5.20 10.85
C LEU A 134 2.46 4.29 9.62
N PRO A 135 2.43 2.95 9.78
CA PRO A 135 2.21 2.06 8.65
C PRO A 135 0.78 2.17 8.15
N ARG A 136 0.61 2.28 6.82
CA ARG A 136 -0.70 2.27 6.15
C ARG A 136 -0.75 1.18 5.10
N PHE A 137 -1.97 0.82 4.72
CA PHE A 137 -2.21 -0.18 3.69
C PHE A 137 -1.60 0.26 2.36
N VAL A 138 -0.82 -0.61 1.73
CA VAL A 138 -0.26 -0.43 0.40
C VAL A 138 -1.14 -1.19 -0.59
N PRO A 139 -1.82 -0.51 -1.52
CA PRO A 139 -2.65 -1.18 -2.52
C PRO A 139 -1.87 -2.23 -3.31
N SER A 140 -2.48 -3.40 -3.51
CA SER A 140 -1.93 -4.42 -4.38
C SER A 140 -2.05 -3.98 -5.85
N THR A 141 -0.99 -4.23 -6.62
CA THR A 141 -0.97 -4.01 -8.07
C THR A 141 -1.93 -4.95 -8.79
N ASP A 142 -2.36 -4.59 -10.00
CA ASP A 142 -3.21 -5.44 -10.84
C ASP A 142 -2.62 -6.85 -11.03
N LEU A 143 -1.29 -6.96 -11.18
CA LEU A 143 -0.61 -8.25 -11.29
C LEU A 143 -0.75 -9.09 -10.01
N GLN A 144 -0.60 -8.47 -8.83
CA GLN A 144 -0.78 -9.16 -7.56
C GLN A 144 -2.25 -9.58 -7.34
N GLN A 145 -3.19 -8.74 -7.76
CA GLN A 145 -4.62 -9.06 -7.71
C GLN A 145 -4.96 -10.23 -8.65
N GLN A 146 -4.48 -10.19 -9.90
CA GLN A 146 -4.64 -11.27 -10.87
C GLN A 146 -4.05 -12.58 -10.37
N GLN A 147 -2.84 -12.53 -9.79
CA GLN A 147 -2.23 -13.71 -9.18
C GLN A 147 -3.10 -14.28 -8.06
N THR A 148 -3.67 -13.42 -7.21
CA THR A 148 -4.58 -13.85 -6.14
C THR A 148 -5.84 -14.51 -6.69
N VAL A 149 -6.44 -13.97 -7.77
CA VAL A 149 -7.59 -14.58 -8.44
C VAL A 149 -7.24 -15.96 -8.98
N VAL A 150 -6.08 -16.10 -9.64
CA VAL A 150 -5.61 -17.39 -10.18
C VAL A 150 -5.34 -18.41 -9.07
N ASP A 151 -4.80 -17.98 -7.94
CA ASP A 151 -4.57 -18.85 -6.77
C ASP A 151 -5.90 -19.31 -6.17
N CYS A 152 -6.85 -18.39 -5.98
CA CYS A 152 -8.19 -18.71 -5.48
C CYS A 152 -8.95 -19.65 -6.41
N ALA A 153 -8.85 -19.44 -7.73
CA ALA A 153 -9.45 -20.35 -8.70
C ALA A 153 -8.88 -21.78 -8.57
N ARG A 154 -7.56 -21.91 -8.37
CA ARG A 154 -6.91 -23.22 -8.14
C ARG A 154 -7.37 -23.87 -6.83
N ILE A 155 -7.41 -23.12 -5.73
CA ILE A 155 -7.87 -23.62 -4.42
C ILE A 155 -9.32 -24.13 -4.50
N LEU A 156 -10.18 -23.36 -5.16
CA LEU A 156 -11.60 -23.69 -5.33
C LEU A 156 -11.87 -24.65 -6.50
N GLN A 157 -10.82 -25.14 -7.16
CA GLN A 157 -10.89 -26.05 -8.32
C GLN A 157 -11.77 -25.51 -9.47
N ILE A 158 -11.77 -24.19 -9.66
CA ILE A 158 -12.49 -23.49 -10.74
C ILE A 158 -11.67 -23.66 -12.03
N SER A 159 -12.29 -24.23 -13.06
CA SER A 159 -11.61 -24.41 -14.35
C SER A 159 -11.36 -23.06 -15.03
N ARG A 160 -10.38 -23.00 -15.94
CA ARG A 160 -10.15 -21.77 -16.74
C ARG A 160 -11.36 -21.36 -17.57
N LYS A 161 -12.18 -22.33 -18.01
CA LYS A 161 -13.42 -22.06 -18.75
C LYS A 161 -14.44 -21.36 -17.85
N ASP A 162 -14.62 -21.87 -16.63
CA ASP A 162 -15.57 -21.29 -15.67
C ASP A 162 -15.10 -19.93 -15.18
N LEU A 163 -13.79 -19.74 -15.00
CA LEU A 163 -13.23 -18.43 -14.65
C LEU A 163 -13.55 -17.36 -15.71
N ARG A 164 -13.45 -17.72 -17.01
CA ARG A 164 -13.86 -16.82 -18.11
C ARG A 164 -15.35 -16.54 -18.07
N SER A 165 -16.17 -17.55 -17.76
CA SER A 165 -17.62 -17.37 -17.61
C SER A 165 -17.94 -16.43 -16.46
N ILE A 166 -17.30 -16.61 -15.30
CA ILE A 166 -17.47 -15.74 -14.12
C ILE A 166 -17.08 -14.31 -14.45
N ALA A 167 -15.97 -14.10 -15.16
CA ALA A 167 -15.52 -12.76 -15.58
C ALA A 167 -16.46 -12.06 -16.57
N ALA A 168 -17.30 -12.82 -17.30
CA ALA A 168 -18.26 -12.29 -18.27
C ALA A 168 -19.66 -12.04 -17.67
N THR A 169 -19.90 -12.45 -16.42
CA THR A 169 -21.17 -12.27 -15.71
C THR A 169 -21.03 -11.23 -14.59
N PRO A 170 -22.10 -10.55 -14.18
CA PRO A 170 -22.07 -9.73 -12.98
C PRO A 170 -21.54 -10.52 -11.78
N LEU A 171 -20.66 -9.89 -11.01
CA LEU A 171 -20.16 -10.45 -9.76
C LEU A 171 -21.35 -10.76 -8.84
N LEU A 172 -21.32 -11.94 -8.19
CA LEU A 172 -22.33 -12.45 -7.24
C LEU A 172 -23.53 -13.20 -7.83
N GLU A 173 -23.61 -13.43 -9.13
CA GLU A 173 -24.73 -14.19 -9.72
C GLU A 173 -24.67 -15.68 -9.37
N SER A 174 -23.47 -16.29 -9.39
CA SER A 174 -23.30 -17.72 -9.11
C SER A 174 -22.65 -17.98 -7.76
N THR A 175 -22.94 -19.13 -7.13
CA THR A 175 -22.24 -19.60 -5.93
C THR A 175 -20.72 -19.62 -6.14
N GLN A 176 -20.27 -20.05 -7.32
CA GLN A 176 -18.85 -20.10 -7.67
C GLN A 176 -18.21 -18.70 -7.69
N SER A 177 -18.90 -17.70 -8.26
CA SER A 177 -18.44 -16.30 -8.25
C SER A 177 -18.38 -15.73 -6.82
N LYS A 178 -19.35 -16.06 -5.96
CA LYS A 178 -19.38 -15.65 -4.54
C LYS A 178 -18.20 -16.28 -3.77
N CYS A 179 -17.95 -17.57 -3.97
CA CYS A 179 -16.81 -18.27 -3.36
C CYS A 179 -15.47 -17.69 -3.83
N LEU A 180 -15.33 -17.41 -5.13
CA LEU A 180 -14.12 -16.80 -5.69
C LEU A 180 -13.87 -15.41 -5.10
N LEU A 181 -14.90 -14.56 -5.06
CA LEU A 181 -14.80 -13.23 -4.46
C LEU A 181 -14.44 -13.32 -2.98
N ARG A 182 -15.09 -14.21 -2.22
CA ARG A 182 -14.79 -14.42 -0.80
C ARG A 182 -13.32 -14.82 -0.60
N CYS A 183 -12.82 -15.79 -1.37
CA CYS A 183 -11.42 -16.18 -1.31
C CYS A 183 -10.50 -14.99 -1.60
N PHE A 184 -10.81 -14.21 -2.63
CA PHE A 184 -10.04 -13.01 -2.97
C PHE A 184 -10.02 -11.99 -1.82
N LEU A 185 -11.18 -11.64 -1.26
CA LEU A 185 -11.28 -10.67 -0.16
C LEU A 185 -10.54 -11.12 1.09
N ILE A 186 -10.67 -12.40 1.46
CA ILE A 186 -9.91 -12.99 2.56
C ILE A 186 -8.43 -12.90 2.24
N ARG A 187 -7.98 -13.36 1.07
CA ARG A 187 -6.55 -13.33 0.70
C ARG A 187 -5.99 -11.91 0.61
N GLN A 188 -6.78 -10.91 0.27
CA GLN A 188 -6.36 -9.50 0.29
C GLN A 188 -6.41 -8.85 1.68
N GLY A 189 -6.93 -9.54 2.71
CA GLY A 189 -7.08 -9.00 4.06
C GLY A 189 -8.24 -8.02 4.22
N PHE A 190 -9.17 -7.98 3.25
CA PHE A 190 -10.36 -7.13 3.29
C PHE A 190 -11.55 -7.79 3.99
N PHE A 191 -11.45 -9.07 4.33
CA PHE A 191 -12.51 -9.81 4.99
C PHE A 191 -11.92 -10.88 5.93
N SER A 192 -12.55 -11.07 7.10
CA SER A 192 -12.23 -12.13 8.06
C SER A 192 -13.53 -12.67 8.66
N ASP A 193 -13.55 -13.98 8.94
CA ASP A 193 -14.63 -14.63 9.70
C ASP A 193 -14.41 -14.59 11.22
N ALA A 194 -13.21 -14.21 11.65
CA ALA A 194 -12.93 -13.98 13.06
C ALA A 194 -13.56 -12.65 13.48
N ALA A 195 -14.50 -12.73 14.43
CA ALA A 195 -15.12 -11.60 15.11
C ALA A 195 -14.21 -11.05 16.21
#